data_AF-A0AAV5UJC9-F1
#
_entry.id   AF-A0AAV5UJC9-F1
#
_cell.length_a   1.000
_cell.length_b   1.000
_cell.length_c   1.000
_cell.angle_alpha   90.00
_cell.angle_beta   90.00
_cell.angle_gamma   90.00
#
_symmetry.space_group_name_H-M   'P 1'
#
loop_
_entity.id
_entity.type
_entity.pdbx_description
1 polymer ?
#
loop_
_entity_poly.entity_id
_entity_poly.type
_entity_poly.pdbx_seq_one_letter_code
_entity_poly.pdbx_strand_id
1 'polypeptide(L)'
;MIGYNALEMDEYLDYFNVMSYDFYRGDDSEIQHQASYSETVHALQLWVLHGAPKNKILMGIPAYGVGWIANRCAPGAPVSGPAPAQKLSGEEANAAYFDVSSQCGK
;
A
#
# COMPACT_ATOMS: atom_id res chain seq x y z
N MET A 1 18.16 -2.56 -2.71
CA MET A 1 17.87 -1.14 -2.45
C MET A 1 19.06 -0.30 -2.90
N ILE A 2 18.91 0.55 -3.93
CA ILE A 2 20.03 1.34 -4.49
C ILE A 2 20.10 2.75 -3.87
N GLY A 3 19.04 3.19 -3.18
CA GLY A 3 18.94 4.52 -2.55
C GLY A 3 19.06 4.55 -1.03
N TYR A 4 19.14 3.40 -0.35
CA TYR A 4 19.18 3.32 1.12
C TYR A 4 20.24 2.32 1.57
N ASN A 5 21.16 2.78 2.42
CA ASN A 5 22.10 1.91 3.13
C ASN A 5 21.53 1.60 4.52
N ALA A 6 20.69 0.58 4.62
CA ALA A 6 19.97 0.29 5.86
C ALA A 6 20.91 -0.07 7.04
N LEU A 7 22.09 -0.63 6.75
CA LEU A 7 23.10 -0.93 7.77
C LEU A 7 23.66 0.34 8.41
N GLU A 8 24.01 1.34 7.60
CA GLU A 8 24.52 2.63 8.09
C GLU A 8 23.40 3.47 8.73
N MET A 9 22.19 3.40 8.19
CA MET A 9 21.03 4.10 8.75
C MET A 9 20.67 3.62 10.17
N ASP A 10 20.95 2.35 10.51
CA ASP A 10 20.67 1.80 11.84
C ASP A 10 21.40 2.55 12.97
N GLU A 11 22.56 3.14 12.68
CA GLU A 11 23.33 3.94 13.64
C GLU A 11 22.61 5.23 14.05
N TYR A 12 21.72 5.72 13.19
CA TYR A 12 21.08 7.04 13.33
C TYR A 12 19.57 6.97 13.54
N LEU A 13 18.92 5.88 13.13
CA LEU A 13 17.48 5.72 13.22
C LEU A 13 17.06 4.89 14.45
N ASP A 14 16.09 5.43 15.20
CA ASP A 14 15.39 4.66 16.23
C ASP A 14 14.52 3.57 15.60
N TYR A 15 13.81 3.90 14.52
CA TYR A 15 12.88 3.02 13.82
C TYR A 15 12.88 3.24 12.30
N PHE A 16 12.55 2.18 11.58
CA PHE A 16 12.28 2.17 10.15
C PHE A 16 10.76 2.06 9.94
N ASN A 17 10.10 3.19 9.69
CA ASN A 17 8.69 3.21 9.29
C ASN A 17 8.57 2.80 7.83
N VAL A 18 8.32 1.52 7.57
CA VAL A 18 8.25 0.99 6.21
C VAL A 18 6.86 1.28 5.65
N MET A 19 6.80 2.06 4.56
CA MET A 19 5.58 2.36 3.82
C MET A 19 5.14 1.14 3.01
N SER A 20 4.67 0.08 3.68
CA SER A 20 4.25 -1.19 3.07
C SER A 20 2.82 -1.13 2.52
N TYR A 21 2.57 -0.12 1.70
CA TYR A 21 1.31 0.21 1.03
C TYR A 21 1.61 0.97 -0.27
N ASP A 22 0.58 1.27 -1.06
CA ASP A 22 0.70 1.80 -2.41
C ASP A 22 1.55 0.94 -3.37
N PHE A 23 1.54 -0.39 -3.21
CA PHE A 23 2.14 -1.28 -4.22
C PHE A 23 1.43 -1.18 -5.57
N TYR A 24 0.14 -0.83 -5.54
CA TYR A 24 -0.70 -0.51 -6.69
C TYR A 24 -1.47 0.78 -6.43
N ARG A 25 -1.66 1.58 -7.48
CA ARG A 25 -2.21 2.95 -7.48
C ARG A 25 -3.25 3.12 -8.60
N GLY A 26 -3.96 4.25 -8.59
CA GLY A 26 -5.06 4.51 -9.52
C GLY A 26 -4.69 4.49 -11.01
N ASP A 27 -3.41 4.67 -11.34
CA ASP A 27 -2.86 4.63 -12.69
C ASP A 27 -2.40 3.24 -13.16
N ASP A 28 -2.49 2.21 -12.30
CA ASP A 28 -2.27 0.83 -12.71
C ASP A 28 -3.35 0.32 -13.66
N SER A 29 -2.96 -0.62 -14.52
CA SER A 29 -3.81 -1.17 -15.60
C SER A 29 -4.67 -2.38 -15.19
N GLU A 30 -4.50 -2.88 -13.96
CA GLU A 30 -5.21 -4.02 -13.42
C GLU A 30 -5.63 -3.82 -11.96
N ILE A 31 -6.73 -4.46 -11.56
CA ILE A 31 -7.15 -4.48 -10.15
C ILE A 31 -6.12 -5.29 -9.35
N GLN A 32 -5.56 -4.69 -8.31
CA GLN A 32 -4.74 -5.38 -7.32
C GLN A 32 -4.92 -4.78 -5.93
N HIS A 33 -4.47 -5.52 -4.90
CA HIS A 33 -4.56 -5.04 -3.53
C HIS A 33 -3.32 -4.21 -3.18
N GLN A 34 -3.49 -2.91 -2.91
CA GLN A 34 -2.38 -1.96 -2.70
C GLN A 34 -1.46 -2.26 -1.50
N ALA A 35 -1.89 -3.14 -0.58
CA ALA A 35 -1.14 -3.54 0.62
C ALA A 35 -1.35 -5.04 0.93
N SER A 36 -1.15 -5.90 -0.07
CA SER A 36 -1.39 -7.35 0.11
C SER A 36 -0.42 -7.94 1.15
N TYR A 37 -0.87 -8.94 1.92
CA TYR A 37 -0.03 -9.57 2.94
C TYR A 37 1.30 -10.09 2.36
N SER A 38 1.25 -10.73 1.18
CA SER A 38 2.43 -11.25 0.50
C SER A 38 3.45 -10.16 0.14
N GLU A 39 3.00 -9.03 -0.40
CA GLU A 39 3.88 -7.92 -0.77
C GLU A 39 4.42 -7.18 0.45
N THR A 40 3.56 -6.97 1.46
CA THR A 40 3.98 -6.41 2.75
C THR A 40 5.07 -7.26 3.38
N VAL A 41 4.90 -8.58 3.46
CA VAL A 41 5.92 -9.50 3.99
C VAL A 41 7.20 -9.43 3.17
N HIS A 42 7.08 -9.43 1.84
CA HIS A 42 8.24 -9.33 0.95
C HIS A 42 9.02 -8.02 1.18
N ALA A 43 8.33 -6.88 1.21
CA ALA A 43 8.94 -5.57 1.45
C ALA A 43 9.66 -5.50 2.79
N LEU A 44 9.05 -6.00 3.87
CA LEU A 44 9.67 -6.03 5.20
C LEU A 44 10.89 -6.97 5.22
N GLN A 45 10.82 -8.11 4.54
CA GLN A 45 11.96 -9.03 4.41
C GLN A 45 13.12 -8.41 3.63
N LEU A 46 12.85 -7.58 2.61
CA LEU A 46 13.89 -6.85 1.89
C LEU A 46 14.65 -5.89 2.82
N TRP A 47 13.96 -5.17 3.71
CA TRP A 47 14.61 -4.32 4.71
C TRP A 47 15.54 -5.12 5.63
N VAL A 48 15.07 -6.28 6.13
CA VAL A 48 15.90 -7.18 6.95
C VAL A 48 17.11 -7.69 6.17
N LEU A 49 16.91 -8.13 4.93
CA LEU A 49 17.98 -8.66 4.08
C LEU A 49 19.07 -7.61 3.82
N HIS A 50 18.69 -6.33 3.80
CA HIS A 50 19.59 -5.20 3.59
C HIS A 50 20.19 -4.60 4.87
N GLY A 51 19.92 -5.19 6.04
CA GLY A 51 20.61 -4.85 7.29
C GLY A 51 19.78 -4.09 8.32
N ALA A 52 18.50 -3.78 8.04
CA ALA A 52 17.65 -3.16 9.06
C ALA A 52 17.32 -4.19 10.18
N PRO A 53 17.54 -3.86 11.47
CA PRO A 53 17.20 -4.77 12.56
C PRO A 53 15.69 -5.00 12.66
N LYS A 54 15.27 -6.27 12.76
CA LYS A 54 13.84 -6.64 12.81
C LYS A 54 13.06 -5.91 13.90
N ASN A 55 13.67 -5.69 15.07
CA ASN A 55 13.05 -5.02 16.22
C ASN A 55 12.89 -3.50 16.03
N LYS A 56 13.52 -2.91 15.01
CA LYS A 56 13.35 -1.49 14.65
C LYS A 56 12.41 -1.28 13.45
N ILE A 57 11.97 -2.35 12.78
CA ILE A 57 11.08 -2.25 11.62
C ILE A 57 9.63 -2.10 12.09
N LEU A 58 8.99 -1.00 11.67
CA LEU A 58 7.58 -0.74 11.89
C LEU A 58 6.81 -0.93 10.58
N MET A 59 5.83 -1.85 10.59
CA MET A 59 4.98 -2.15 9.43
C MET A 59 3.95 -1.05 9.24
N GLY A 60 3.92 -0.44 8.05
CA GLY A 60 2.88 0.48 7.65
C GLY A 60 1.55 -0.23 7.40
N ILE A 61 0.47 0.29 7.98
CA ILE A 61 -0.89 -0.21 7.79
C ILE A 61 -1.75 0.93 7.23
N PRO A 62 -2.19 0.85 5.97
CA PRO A 62 -2.98 1.92 5.38
C PRO A 62 -4.44 1.88 5.88
N ALA A 63 -4.94 3.02 6.36
CA ALA A 63 -6.35 3.22 6.69
C ALA A 63 -7.17 3.76 5.50
N TYR A 64 -6.82 3.32 4.29
CA TYR A 64 -7.45 3.69 3.03
C TYR A 64 -7.29 2.54 2.01
N GLY A 65 -8.06 2.61 0.93
CA GLY A 65 -8.01 1.69 -0.20
C GLY A 65 -7.77 2.42 -1.51
N VAL A 66 -7.26 1.68 -2.51
CA VAL A 66 -7.22 2.10 -3.91
C VAL A 66 -8.28 1.30 -4.68
N GLY A 67 -9.01 1.98 -5.57
CA GLY A 67 -10.08 1.40 -6.37
C GLY A 67 -10.02 1.85 -7.82
N TRP A 68 -10.67 1.05 -8.67
CA TRP A 68 -10.72 1.26 -10.11
C TRP A 68 -12.11 1.02 -10.67
N ILE A 69 -12.37 1.54 -11.86
CA ILE A 69 -13.53 1.17 -12.67
C ILE A 69 -13.17 -0.06 -13.49
N ALA A 70 -13.95 -1.14 -13.34
CA ALA A 70 -13.71 -2.39 -14.04
C ALA A 70 -15.00 -3.15 -14.34
N ASN A 71 -14.98 -3.94 -15.41
CA ASN A 71 -16.09 -4.83 -15.77
C ASN A 71 -16.15 -6.09 -14.90
N ARG A 72 -15.04 -6.46 -14.24
CA ARG A 72 -14.92 -7.62 -13.36
C ARG A 72 -14.16 -7.23 -12.09
N CYS A 73 -14.72 -7.57 -10.93
CA CYS A 73 -14.07 -7.36 -9.64
C CYS A 73 -13.25 -8.60 -9.25
N ALA A 74 -12.02 -8.69 -9.73
CA ALA A 74 -11.07 -9.76 -9.37
C ALA A 74 -9.62 -9.26 -9.54
N PRO A 75 -8.65 -9.71 -8.72
CA PRO A 75 -7.24 -9.43 -8.94
C PRO A 75 -6.79 -9.78 -10.37
N GLY A 76 -6.00 -8.91 -11.00
CA GLY A 76 -5.54 -9.05 -12.39
C GLY A 76 -6.59 -8.72 -13.46
N ALA A 77 -7.79 -8.28 -13.08
CA ALA A 77 -8.78 -7.84 -14.06
C ALA A 77 -8.40 -6.48 -14.65
N PRO A 78 -8.56 -6.26 -15.98
CA PRO A 78 -8.24 -4.99 -16.60
C PRO A 78 -9.19 -3.88 -16.13
N VAL A 79 -8.66 -2.67 -16.01
CA VAL A 79 -9.40 -1.49 -15.57
C VAL A 79 -9.55 -0.46 -16.70
N SER A 80 -10.59 0.36 -16.63
CA SER A 80 -10.80 1.48 -17.57
C SER A 80 -10.36 2.83 -17.00
N GLY A 81 -9.87 2.87 -15.76
CA GLY A 81 -9.42 4.08 -15.08
C GLY A 81 -9.60 4.00 -13.55
N PRO A 82 -9.17 5.06 -12.84
CA PRO A 82 -9.31 5.15 -11.39
C PRO A 82 -10.78 5.21 -10.97
N ALA A 83 -11.09 4.73 -9.77
CA ALA A 83 -12.42 4.94 -9.19
C ALA A 83 -12.69 6.44 -8.95
N PRO A 84 -13.93 6.91 -9.07
CA PRO A 84 -14.25 8.30 -8.77
C PRO A 84 -13.92 8.69 -7.33
N ALA A 85 -13.62 9.98 -7.12
CA ALA A 85 -13.38 10.53 -5.80
C ALA A 85 -14.55 10.26 -4.83
N GLN A 86 -14.21 9.82 -3.61
CA GLN A 86 -15.19 9.58 -2.56
C GLN A 86 -15.47 10.86 -1.76
N LYS A 87 -16.57 10.85 -1.00
CA LYS A 87 -17.04 12.04 -0.28
C LYS A 87 -16.05 12.51 0.80
N LEU A 88 -15.41 11.59 1.53
CA LEU A 88 -14.48 11.95 2.60
C LEU A 88 -13.05 12.12 2.08
N SER A 89 -12.54 11.19 1.27
CA SER A 89 -11.18 11.27 0.71
C SER A 89 -11.02 12.43 -0.29
N GLY A 90 -12.02 12.69 -1.13
CA GLY A 90 -12.00 13.75 -2.14
C GLY A 90 -11.00 13.54 -3.28
N GLU A 91 -10.36 12.38 -3.37
CA GLU A 91 -9.32 12.07 -4.37
C GLU A 91 -9.73 10.84 -5.20
N GLU A 92 -9.53 10.92 -6.52
CA GLU A 92 -9.76 9.76 -7.40
C GLU A 92 -8.86 8.58 -7.03
N ALA A 93 -9.34 7.38 -7.32
CA ALA A 93 -8.81 6.08 -6.91
C ALA A 93 -8.79 5.82 -5.40
N ASN A 94 -8.67 6.85 -4.56
CA ASN A 94 -8.46 6.70 -3.13
C ASN A 94 -9.77 6.78 -2.35
N ALA A 95 -9.96 5.85 -1.41
CA ALA A 95 -11.10 5.85 -0.50
C ALA A 95 -10.59 5.68 0.93
N ALA A 96 -10.97 6.59 1.83
CA ALA A 96 -10.67 6.40 3.25
C ALA A 96 -11.39 5.14 3.77
N TYR A 97 -10.89 4.53 4.85
CA TYR A 97 -11.56 3.37 5.46
C TYR A 97 -13.07 3.62 5.71
N PHE A 98 -13.44 4.83 6.14
CA PHE A 98 -14.83 5.20 6.37
C PHE A 98 -15.65 5.37 5.08
N ASP A 99 -15.05 5.80 3.97
CA ASP A 99 -15.72 5.81 2.67
C ASP A 99 -16.07 4.37 2.27
N VAL A 100 -15.10 3.45 2.35
CA VAL A 100 -15.30 2.03 2.04
C VAL A 100 -16.36 1.40 2.94
N SER A 101 -16.28 1.64 4.26
CA SER A 101 -17.24 1.12 5.23
C SER A 101 -18.67 1.55 4.89
N SER A 102 -18.87 2.80 4.43
CA SER A 102 -20.19 3.30 4.07
C SER A 102 -20.79 2.64 2.82
N GLN A 103 -19.94 2.11 1.92
CA GLN A 103 -20.37 1.44 0.69
C GLN A 103 -20.77 -0.03 0.92
N CYS A 104 -20.23 -0.68 1.95
CA CYS A 104 -20.46 -2.11 2.20
C CYS A 104 -21.80 -2.43 2.88
N GLY A 105 -22.68 -1.43 3.11
CA GLY A 105 -24.02 -1.64 3.67
C GLY A 105 -24.05 -2.27 5.06
N LYS A 106 -22.98 -2.08 5.84
CA LYS A 106 -22.90 -2.50 7.26
C LYS A 106 -23.02 -1.29 8.17
#